data_AF-A0A916NYA4-F1
#
_entry.id   AF-A0A916NYA4-F1
#
_cell.length_a   1.000
_cell.length_b   1.000
_cell.length_c   1.000
_cell.angle_alpha   90.00
_cell.angle_beta   90.00
_cell.angle_gamma   90.00
#
_symmetry.space_group_name_H-M   'P 1'
#
loop_
_entity.id
_entity.type
_entity.pdbx_description
1 polymer ?
#
loop_
_entity_poly.entity_id
_entity_poly.type
_entity_poly.pdbx_seq_one_letter_code
_entity_poly.pdbx_strand_id
1 'polypeptide(L)'
;MWSLYTMIWMLIGIALGVGFTALVNMLNKRGISVRFYEWLIGITGLVLFLFTIQNFYTAFQEFYTKAAWMFLLVTGIPAVILLAISWQLVSRRVSNKA
;
A
#
# COMPACT_ATOMS: atom_id res chain seq x y z
N MET A 1 -22.16 -14.68 12.57
CA MET A 1 -22.61 -13.59 11.69
C MET A 1 -21.38 -12.85 11.21
N TRP A 2 -21.15 -12.77 9.90
CA TRP A 2 -20.09 -11.92 9.35
C TRP A 2 -20.45 -10.46 9.63
N SER A 3 -19.53 -9.68 10.20
CA SER A 3 -19.77 -8.26 10.45
C SER A 3 -19.49 -7.45 9.18
N LEU A 4 -20.13 -6.28 9.03
CA LEU A 4 -19.85 -5.35 7.92
C LEU A 4 -18.35 -5.04 7.79
N TYR A 5 -17.63 -5.03 8.92
CA TYR A 5 -16.18 -4.87 8.96
C TYR A 5 -15.43 -5.97 8.20
N THR A 6 -15.80 -7.24 8.39
CA THR A 6 -15.20 -8.36 7.64
C THR A 6 -15.47 -8.28 6.14
N MET A 7 -16.66 -7.82 5.74
CA MET A 7 -16.99 -7.59 4.32
C MET A 7 -16.13 -6.47 3.71
N ILE A 8 -15.90 -5.37 4.42
CA ILE A 8 -15.06 -4.27 3.94
C ILE A 8 -13.63 -4.75 3.67
N TRP A 9 -13.02 -5.50 4.58
CA TRP A 9 -11.66 -6.03 4.36
C TRP A 9 -11.57 -7.02 3.20
N MET A 10 -12.60 -7.85 3.01
CA MET A 10 -12.69 -8.72 1.84
C MET A 10 -12.75 -7.91 0.54
N LEU A 11 -13.57 -6.86 0.49
CA LEU A 11 -13.68 -5.97 -0.67
C LEU A 11 -12.38 -5.22 -0.95
N ILE A 12 -11.66 -4.76 0.09
CA ILE A 12 -10.32 -4.17 -0.05
C ILE A 12 -9.36 -5.20 -0.64
N GLY A 13 -9.37 -6.45 -0.16
CA GLY A 13 -8.53 -7.52 -0.71
C GLY A 13 -8.78 -7.78 -2.20
N ILE A 14 -10.06 -7.82 -2.61
CA ILE A 14 -10.43 -7.96 -4.03
C ILE A 14 -9.95 -6.75 -4.83
N ALA A 15 -10.19 -5.53 -4.34
CA ALA A 15 -9.77 -4.30 -5.00
C ALA A 15 -8.24 -4.24 -5.16
N LEU A 16 -7.47 -4.71 -4.17
CA LEU A 16 -6.02 -4.82 -4.24
C LEU A 16 -5.58 -5.84 -5.29
N GLY A 17 -6.21 -7.02 -5.36
CA GLY A 17 -5.88 -8.04 -6.36
C GLY A 17 -6.16 -7.57 -7.79
N VAL A 18 -7.33 -6.94 -8.00
CA VAL A 18 -7.70 -6.34 -9.29
C VAL A 18 -6.75 -5.19 -9.63
N GLY A 19 -6.50 -4.28 -8.69
CA GLY A 19 -5.60 -3.14 -8.86
C GLY A 19 -4.16 -3.55 -9.16
N PHE A 20 -3.64 -4.57 -8.46
CA PHE A 20 -2.31 -5.14 -8.71
C PHE A 20 -2.22 -5.76 -10.10
N THR A 21 -3.22 -6.53 -10.50
CA THR A 21 -3.28 -7.13 -11.84
C THR A 21 -3.34 -6.05 -12.93
N ALA A 22 -4.17 -5.02 -12.73
CA ALA A 22 -4.27 -3.88 -13.63
C ALA A 22 -2.94 -3.11 -13.73
N LEU A 23 -2.26 -2.90 -12.60
CA LEU A 23 -0.95 -2.26 -12.53
C LEU A 23 0.11 -3.06 -13.32
N VAL A 24 0.23 -4.36 -13.07
CA VAL A 24 1.18 -5.24 -13.77
C VAL A 24 0.89 -5.24 -15.27
N ASN A 25 -0.37 -5.37 -15.68
CA ASN A 25 -0.77 -5.33 -17.09
C ASN A 25 -0.42 -3.99 -17.74
N MET A 26 -0.63 -2.87 -17.05
CA MET A 26 -0.26 -1.54 -17.53
C MET A 26 1.25 -1.41 -17.72
N LEU A 27 2.04 -1.88 -16.75
CA LEU A 27 3.50 -1.84 -16.80
C LEU A 27 4.02 -2.67 -18.00
N ASN A 28 3.48 -3.88 -18.19
CA ASN A 28 3.82 -4.75 -19.30
C ASN A 28 3.49 -4.12 -20.66
N LYS A 29 2.29 -3.54 -20.82
CA LYS A 29 1.89 -2.83 -22.05
C LYS A 29 2.80 -1.66 -22.40
N ARG A 30 3.42 -1.03 -21.40
CA ARG A 30 4.36 0.10 -21.57
C ARG A 30 5.83 -0.35 -21.69
N GLY A 31 6.11 -1.66 -21.66
CA GLY A 31 7.49 -2.18 -21.68
C GLY A 31 8.31 -1.82 -20.43
N ILE A 32 7.65 -1.47 -19.33
CA ILE A 32 8.31 -1.05 -18.09
C ILE A 32 8.63 -2.27 -17.26
N SER A 33 9.91 -2.64 -17.21
CA SER A 33 10.42 -3.66 -16.27
C SER A 33 10.67 -3.03 -14.89
N VAL A 34 9.95 -3.54 -13.88
CA VAL A 34 10.13 -3.19 -12.46
C VAL A 34 11.14 -4.17 -11.85
N ARG A 35 12.15 -3.64 -11.17
CA ARG A 35 13.22 -4.44 -10.56
C ARG A 35 12.74 -5.04 -9.24
N PHE A 36 13.35 -6.15 -8.82
CA PHE A 36 12.95 -6.87 -7.62
C PHE A 36 12.91 -5.99 -6.35
N TYR A 37 13.93 -5.14 -6.14
CA TYR A 37 13.95 -4.27 -4.95
C TYR A 37 12.84 -3.21 -4.97
N GLU A 38 12.37 -2.79 -6.14
CA GLU A 38 11.25 -1.84 -6.25
C GLU A 38 9.94 -2.52 -5.90
N TRP A 39 9.75 -3.76 -6.35
CA TRP A 39 8.65 -4.59 -5.89
C TRP A 39 8.69 -4.77 -4.37
N LEU A 40 9.86 -5.11 -3.82
CA LEU A 40 10.01 -5.32 -2.38
C LEU A 40 9.65 -4.05 -1.58
N ILE A 41 10.18 -2.88 -1.98
CA ILE A 41 9.88 -1.60 -1.34
C ILE A 41 8.38 -1.27 -1.47
N GLY A 42 7.81 -1.40 -2.67
CA GLY A 42 6.41 -1.09 -2.94
C GLY A 42 5.44 -1.99 -2.18
N ILE A 43 5.67 -3.30 -2.17
CA ILE A 43 4.85 -4.27 -1.43
C ILE A 43 4.99 -4.04 0.07
N THR A 44 6.21 -3.81 0.58
CA THR A 44 6.42 -3.50 2.00
C THR A 44 5.66 -2.23 2.41
N GLY A 45 5.75 -1.18 1.59
CA GLY A 45 4.99 0.05 1.80
C GLY A 45 3.48 -0.19 1.81
N LEU A 46 2.96 -0.99 0.87
CA LEU A 46 1.54 -1.34 0.78
C LEU A 46 1.05 -2.13 2.01
N VAL A 47 1.81 -3.14 2.44
CA VAL A 47 1.49 -3.95 3.63
C VAL A 47 1.48 -3.07 4.87
N LEU A 48 2.50 -2.22 5.04
CA LEU A 48 2.59 -1.31 6.18
C LEU A 48 1.46 -0.25 6.18
N PHE A 49 1.02 0.18 5.00
CA PHE A 49 -0.10 1.09 4.84
C PHE A 49 -1.42 0.43 5.29
N LEU A 50 -1.68 -0.80 4.84
CA LEU A 50 -2.87 -1.56 5.24
C LEU A 50 -2.86 -1.87 6.74
N PHE A 51 -1.70 -2.26 7.27
CA PHE A 51 -1.50 -2.45 8.70
C PHE A 51 -1.84 -1.18 9.49
N THR A 52 -1.41 -0.01 9.00
CA THR A 52 -1.72 1.28 9.62
C THR A 52 -3.22 1.55 9.64
N ILE A 53 -3.92 1.37 8.52
CA ILE A 53 -5.38 1.60 8.44
C ILE A 53 -6.12 0.68 9.40
N GLN A 54 -5.78 -0.60 9.41
CA GLN A 54 -6.44 -1.58 10.27
C GLN A 54 -6.28 -1.22 11.75
N ASN A 55 -5.05 -0.93 12.17
CA ASN A 55 -4.76 -0.63 13.57
C ASN A 55 -5.26 0.76 13.99
N PHE A 56 -5.21 1.75 13.11
CA PHE A 56 -5.81 3.06 13.36
C PHE A 56 -7.29 2.93 13.66
N TYR A 57 -8.04 2.25 12.78
CA TYR A 57 -9.48 2.08 12.95
C TYR A 57 -9.81 1.30 14.22
N THR A 58 -9.10 0.19 14.46
CA THR A 58 -9.32 -0.65 15.65
C THR A 58 -9.07 0.13 16.94
N ALA A 59 -7.91 0.80 17.05
CA ALA A 59 -7.57 1.60 18.21
C ALA A 59 -8.56 2.76 18.43
N PHE A 60 -9.11 3.34 17.36
CA PHE A 60 -10.11 4.40 17.47
C PHE A 60 -11.46 3.88 17.98
N GLN A 61 -11.90 2.70 17.52
CA GLN A 61 -13.12 2.05 18.01
C GLN A 61 -13.00 1.63 19.49
N GLU A 62 -11.80 1.29 19.94
CA GLU A 62 -11.50 0.94 21.33
C GLU A 62 -11.17 2.16 22.21
N PHE A 63 -11.41 3.39 21.71
CA PHE A 63 -11.14 4.65 22.41
C PHE A 63 -9.67 4.88 22.81
N TYR A 64 -8.73 4.15 22.20
CA TYR A 64 -7.28 4.35 22.33
C TYR A 64 -6.78 5.40 21.34
N THR A 65 -7.30 6.63 21.42
CA THR A 65 -7.03 7.72 20.46
C THR A 65 -5.54 8.01 20.29
N LYS A 66 -4.76 8.00 21.38
CA LYS A 66 -3.30 8.20 21.31
C LYS A 66 -2.64 7.11 20.45
N ALA A 67 -3.00 5.84 20.65
CA ALA A 67 -2.44 4.74 19.88
C ALA A 67 -2.81 4.84 18.40
N ALA A 68 -4.06 5.22 18.09
CA ALA A 68 -4.51 5.45 16.71
C ALA A 68 -3.59 6.46 16.00
N TRP A 69 -3.38 7.64 16.58
CA TRP A 69 -2.47 8.65 15.99
C TRP A 69 -1.02 8.17 15.89
N MET A 70 -0.55 7.35 16.83
CA MET A 70 0.78 6.76 16.76
C MET A 70 0.94 5.79 15.58
N PHE A 71 -0.10 5.04 15.20
CA PHE A 71 -0.04 4.22 13.97
C PHE A 71 0.12 5.08 12.73
N LEU A 72 -0.59 6.21 12.62
CA LEU A 72 -0.40 7.13 11.49
C LEU A 72 1.03 7.67 11.41
N LEU A 73 1.63 8.01 12.55
CA LEU A 73 2.98 8.58 12.61
C LEU A 73 4.08 7.53 12.40
N VAL A 74 4.01 6.41 13.11
CA VAL A 74 5.11 5.43 13.17
C VAL A 74 5.08 4.43 12.03
N THR A 75 3.90 4.04 11.55
CA THR A 75 3.78 3.08 10.43
C THR A 75 3.21 3.74 9.19
N GLY A 76 2.29 4.71 9.33
CA GLY A 76 1.66 5.40 8.21
C GLY A 76 2.62 6.27 7.40
N ILE A 77 3.36 7.16 8.07
CA ILE A 77 4.34 8.01 7.38
C ILE A 77 5.40 7.16 6.66
N PRO A 78 6.07 6.17 7.29
CA PRO A 78 7.00 5.31 6.58
C PRO A 78 6.37 4.54 5.42
N ALA A 79 5.12 4.07 5.57
CA ALA A 79 4.42 3.37 4.48
C ALA A 79 4.26 4.26 3.23
N VAL A 80 3.81 5.50 3.42
CA VAL A 80 3.68 6.48 2.33
C VAL A 80 5.03 6.80 1.70
N ILE A 81 6.07 6.97 2.52
CA ILE A 81 7.44 7.21 2.04
C ILE A 81 7.92 6.04 1.17
N LEU A 82 7.76 4.80 1.61
CA LEU A 82 8.18 3.62 0.85
C LEU A 82 7.45 3.53 -0.50
N LEU A 83 6.13 3.76 -0.50
CA LEU A 83 5.34 3.80 -1.73
C LEU A 83 5.83 4.90 -2.69
N ALA A 84 6.09 6.10 -2.17
CA ALA A 84 6.63 7.21 -2.95
C ALA A 84 8.03 6.89 -3.52
N ILE A 85 8.90 6.29 -2.72
CA ILE A 85 10.25 5.86 -3.15
C ILE A 85 10.14 4.82 -4.27
N SER A 86 9.33 3.78 -4.08
CA SER A 86 9.11 2.74 -5.11
C SER A 86 8.65 3.35 -6.43
N TRP A 87 7.71 4.29 -6.38
CA TRP A 87 7.22 4.98 -7.58
C TRP A 87 8.30 5.86 -8.22
N GLN A 88 9.04 6.65 -7.41
CA GLN A 88 10.10 7.50 -7.92
C GLN A 88 11.23 6.71 -8.59
N LEU A 89 11.62 5.57 -8.03
CA LEU A 89 12.66 4.70 -8.60
C LEU A 89 12.29 4.18 -9.99
N VAL A 90 11.04 3.74 -10.17
CA VAL A 90 10.53 3.29 -11.47
C VAL A 90 10.45 4.47 -12.45
N SER A 91 9.84 5.58 -12.03
CA SER A 91 9.58 6.73 -12.91
C SER A 91 10.86 7.38 -13.43
N ARG A 92 11.84 7.61 -12.54
CA ARG A 92 13.13 8.19 -12.94
C ARG A 92 13.90 7.28 -13.88
N ARG A 93 13.87 5.96 -13.65
CA ARG A 93 14.52 5.01 -14.57
C ARG A 93 13.88 5.03 -15.95
N VAL A 94 12.55 5.05 -16.02
CA VAL A 94 11.84 5.10 -17.30
C VAL A 94 12.16 6.41 -18.02
N SER A 95 12.16 7.53 -17.32
CA SER A 95 12.51 8.84 -17.89
C SER A 95 13.95 8.91 -18.39
N ASN A 96 14.92 8.32 -17.68
CA ASN A 96 16.33 8.37 -18.07
C ASN A 96 16.67 7.41 -19.23
N LYS A 97 15.75 6.53 -19.63
CA LYS A 97 15.90 5.62 -20.77
C LYS A 97 15.29 6.16 -22.06
N ALA A 98 14.46 7.20 -21.97
CA ALA A 98 13.87 7.92 -23.10
C ALA A 98 14.84 8.98 -23.61
#